data_AF-A0A395J0Z0-F1
#
_entry.id   AF-A0A395J0Z0-F1
#
_cell.length_a   1.000
_cell.length_b   1.000
_cell.length_c   1.000
_cell.angle_alpha   90.00
_cell.angle_beta   90.00
_cell.angle_gamma   90.00
#
_symmetry.space_group_name_H-M   'P 1'
#
loop_
_entity.id
_entity.type
_entity.pdbx_description
1 polymer ?
#
loop_
_entity_poly.entity_id
_entity_poly.type
_entity_poly.pdbx_seq_one_letter_code
_entity_poly.pdbx_strand_id
1 'polypeptide(L)'
;MAMLYQVDEQSASGSMVYLRGQIGFPEDHPLAIKEAELSSCLGLFPYLCKARNEILTHSVDKRFEGVHWRGHKDESTGIHEPSTVFTILPLSSADRIFGYLVLGANSRRRLMKTTICSSNLSPQRSSSIASALASAEETNQRSNPPRERTG
;
A
#
# COMPACT_ATOMS: atom_id res chain seq x y z
N MET A 1 -1.31 -4.56 10.84
CA MET A 1 -1.21 -5.11 9.47
C MET A 1 -0.77 -3.99 8.54
N ALA A 2 0.10 -4.31 7.58
CA ALA A 2 0.49 -3.40 6.50
C ALA A 2 0.73 -4.18 5.19
N MET A 3 0.42 -3.57 4.04
CA MET A 3 0.78 -4.07 2.70
C MET A 3 1.30 -2.93 1.83
N LEU A 4 2.36 -3.18 1.07
CA LEU A 4 2.96 -2.23 0.15
C LEU A 4 2.77 -2.71 -1.28
N TYR A 5 2.09 -1.90 -2.08
CA TYR A 5 1.91 -2.09 -3.51
C TYR A 5 2.76 -1.07 -4.27
N GLN A 6 3.42 -1.51 -5.35
CA GLN A 6 4.15 -0.66 -6.28
C GLN A 6 3.43 -0.67 -7.63
N VAL A 7 3.25 0.50 -8.22
CA VAL A 7 2.72 0.66 -9.58
C VAL A 7 3.89 0.70 -10.56
N ASP A 8 3.80 -0.09 -11.63
CA ASP A 8 4.66 -0.03 -12.80
C ASP A 8 3.88 0.64 -13.94
N GLU A 9 4.23 1.90 -14.20
CA GLU A 9 3.64 2.69 -15.27
C GLU A 9 4.28 2.42 -16.64
N GLN A 10 5.38 1.67 -16.71
CA GLN A 10 6.05 1.34 -17.97
C GLN A 10 5.48 0.07 -18.62
N SER A 11 4.54 -0.60 -17.96
CA SER A 11 3.92 -1.81 -18.51
C SER A 11 3.04 -1.48 -19.71
N ALA A 12 3.27 -2.23 -20.80
CA ALA A 12 2.60 -2.04 -22.10
C ALA A 12 1.08 -2.30 -22.07
N SER A 13 0.57 -2.95 -21.01
CA SER A 13 -0.84 -3.31 -20.84
C SER A 13 -1.62 -2.34 -19.92
N GLY A 14 -0.98 -1.31 -19.35
CA GLY A 14 -1.57 -0.40 -18.37
C GLY A 14 -0.80 -0.40 -17.05
N SER A 15 -1.28 0.35 -16.05
CA SER A 15 -0.65 0.47 -14.73
C SER A 15 -0.70 -0.85 -13.95
N MET A 16 0.29 -1.72 -14.17
CA MET A 16 0.44 -2.96 -13.41
C MET A 16 0.81 -2.65 -11.97
N VAL A 17 0.30 -3.42 -11.01
CA VAL A 17 0.56 -3.20 -9.59
C VAL A 17 1.05 -4.49 -8.94
N TYR A 18 2.15 -4.39 -8.21
CA TYR A 18 2.82 -5.52 -7.57
C TYR A 18 2.81 -5.37 -6.06
N LEU A 19 2.44 -6.43 -5.34
CA LEU A 19 2.61 -6.52 -3.89
C LEU A 19 4.09 -6.75 -3.59
N ARG A 20 4.74 -5.77 -2.96
CA ARG A 20 6.17 -5.80 -2.61
C ARG A 20 6.44 -6.27 -1.19
N GLY A 21 5.46 -6.17 -0.30
CA GLY A 21 5.61 -6.63 1.07
C GLY A 21 4.29 -6.64 1.83
N GLN A 22 4.18 -7.57 2.78
CA GLN A 22 3.03 -7.70 3.67
C GLN A 22 3.47 -8.07 5.09
N ILE A 23 2.79 -7.51 6.08
CA ILE A 23 3.01 -7.81 7.50
C ILE A 23 1.65 -8.02 8.17
N GLY A 24 1.48 -9.17 8.81
CA GLY A 24 0.22 -9.53 9.49
C GLY A 24 -0.92 -9.87 8.52
N PHE A 25 -0.60 -10.12 7.25
CA PHE A 25 -1.49 -10.71 6.26
C PHE A 25 -1.05 -12.16 6.02
N PRO A 26 -1.95 -13.16 6.01
CA PRO A 26 -1.59 -14.54 5.71
C PRO A 26 -0.98 -14.66 4.31
N GLU A 27 -0.08 -15.62 4.14
CA GLU A 27 0.40 -15.99 2.81
C GLU A 27 -0.76 -16.49 1.95
N ASP A 28 -0.74 -16.10 0.67
CA ASP A 28 -1.74 -16.46 -0.35
C ASP A 28 -3.21 -16.15 -0.01
N HIS A 29 -3.44 -15.20 0.88
CA HIS A 29 -4.79 -14.75 1.19
C HIS A 29 -5.46 -14.10 -0.04
N PRO A 30 -6.74 -14.38 -0.36
CA PRO A 30 -7.44 -13.91 -1.58
C PRO A 30 -7.50 -12.39 -1.82
N LEU A 31 -7.13 -11.58 -0.82
CA LEU A 31 -7.11 -10.13 -0.90
C LEU A 31 -5.69 -9.60 -1.18
N ALA A 32 -4.65 -10.36 -0.85
CA ALA A 32 -3.25 -10.07 -1.11
C ALA A 32 -2.82 -10.65 -2.47
N ILE A 33 -3.46 -10.15 -3.53
CA ILE A 33 -3.09 -10.48 -4.90
C ILE A 33 -1.68 -9.95 -5.18
N LYS A 34 -0.78 -10.84 -5.62
CA LYS A 34 0.65 -10.53 -5.83
C LYS A 34 0.86 -9.54 -6.98
N GLU A 35 0.09 -9.68 -8.04
CA GLU A 35 0.14 -8.80 -9.20
C GLU A 35 -1.22 -8.77 -9.92
N ALA A 36 -1.63 -7.59 -10.37
CA ALA A 36 -2.72 -7.41 -11.32
C ALA A 36 -2.68 -6.00 -11.93
N GLU A 37 -3.49 -5.75 -12.95
CA GLU A 37 -3.72 -4.39 -13.46
C GLU A 37 -4.48 -3.56 -12.42
N LEU A 38 -4.17 -2.26 -12.29
CA LEU A 38 -4.84 -1.37 -11.34
C LEU A 38 -6.37 -1.34 -11.51
N SER A 39 -6.86 -1.54 -12.74
CA SER A 39 -8.28 -1.63 -13.11
C SER A 39 -8.95 -2.95 -12.71
N SER A 40 -8.20 -3.91 -12.17
CA SER A 40 -8.70 -5.24 -11.82
C SER A 40 -9.74 -5.21 -10.71
N CYS A 41 -10.70 -6.13 -10.79
CA CYS A 41 -11.70 -6.35 -9.75
C CYS A 41 -11.25 -7.31 -8.64
N LEU A 42 -9.97 -7.72 -8.64
CA LEU A 42 -9.44 -8.76 -7.75
C LEU A 42 -8.95 -8.19 -6.42
N GLY A 43 -9.18 -8.93 -5.33
CA GLY A 43 -8.64 -8.63 -4.01
C GLY A 43 -8.90 -7.18 -3.55
N LEU A 44 -7.82 -6.44 -3.30
CA LEU A 44 -7.88 -5.03 -2.87
C LEU A 44 -7.87 -4.01 -4.02
N PHE A 45 -7.66 -4.44 -5.26
CA PHE A 45 -7.54 -3.54 -6.41
C PHE A 45 -8.73 -2.59 -6.62
N PRO A 46 -10.00 -2.99 -6.40
CA PRO A 46 -11.12 -2.06 -6.44
C PRO A 46 -10.96 -0.87 -5.50
N TYR A 47 -10.34 -1.08 -4.33
CA TYR A 47 -10.09 -0.03 -3.37
C TYR A 47 -8.89 0.83 -3.77
N LEU A 48 -7.83 0.24 -4.32
CA LEU A 48 -6.67 0.98 -4.85
C LEU A 48 -7.09 1.91 -5.99
N CYS A 49 -7.85 1.37 -6.95
CA CYS A 49 -8.39 2.11 -8.07
C CYS A 49 -9.32 3.24 -7.62
N LYS A 50 -10.15 3.01 -6.60
CA LYS A 50 -11.04 4.03 -6.03
C LYS A 50 -10.26 5.12 -5.30
N ALA A 51 -9.18 4.76 -4.60
CA ALA A 51 -8.35 5.70 -3.87
C ALA A 51 -7.71 6.74 -4.78
N ARG A 52 -7.27 6.36 -5.99
CA ARG A 52 -6.54 7.28 -6.90
C ARG A 52 -5.42 7.99 -6.13
N ASN A 53 -5.53 9.32 -5.97
CA ASN A 53 -4.59 10.18 -5.21
C ASN A 53 -5.09 10.55 -3.80
N GLU A 54 -6.21 9.99 -3.36
CA GLU A 54 -6.85 10.28 -2.08
C GLU A 54 -6.60 9.21 -1.04
N ILE A 55 -6.48 9.63 0.22
CA ILE A 55 -6.41 8.73 1.37
C ILE A 55 -7.81 8.24 1.70
N LEU A 56 -8.08 6.96 1.52
CA LEU A 56 -9.38 6.36 1.82
C LEU A 56 -9.32 5.43 3.02
N THR A 57 -10.34 5.47 3.86
CA THR A 57 -10.51 4.54 4.99
C THR A 57 -11.79 3.74 4.82
N HIS A 58 -11.70 2.42 4.98
CA HIS A 58 -12.77 1.46 4.78
C HIS A 58 -12.94 0.57 6.01
N SER A 59 -14.15 0.07 6.25
CA SER A 59 -14.40 -0.95 7.25
C SER A 59 -13.84 -2.31 6.82
N VAL A 60 -13.32 -3.05 7.79
CA VAL A 60 -12.98 -4.46 7.62
C VAL A 60 -14.27 -5.27 7.58
N ASP A 61 -14.40 -6.17 6.61
CA ASP A 61 -15.51 -7.11 6.48
C ASP A 61 -15.02 -8.57 6.58
N LYS A 62 -15.94 -9.52 6.40
CA LYS A 62 -15.65 -10.96 6.50
C LYS A 62 -14.57 -11.45 5.53
N ARG A 63 -14.31 -10.73 4.42
CA ARG A 63 -13.29 -11.13 3.45
C ARG A 63 -11.88 -11.01 4.01
N PHE A 64 -11.68 -10.30 5.12
CA PHE A 64 -10.39 -10.13 5.79
C PHE A 64 -10.20 -11.12 6.95
N GLU A 65 -10.94 -12.22 6.95
CA GLU A 65 -10.79 -13.28 7.96
C GLU A 65 -9.37 -13.87 7.92
N GLY A 66 -8.79 -14.15 9.10
CA GLY A 66 -7.40 -14.61 9.23
C GLY A 66 -6.33 -13.51 9.16
N VAL A 67 -6.71 -12.27 8.82
CA VAL A 67 -5.78 -11.13 8.87
C VAL A 67 -5.47 -10.73 10.31
N HIS A 68 -4.18 -10.63 10.64
CA HIS A 68 -3.71 -10.24 11.96
C HIS A 68 -3.69 -8.71 12.10
N TRP A 69 -4.85 -8.19 12.47
CA TRP A 69 -5.03 -6.77 12.78
C TRP A 69 -4.41 -6.43 14.13
N ARG A 70 -3.11 -6.10 14.17
CA ARG A 70 -2.53 -5.44 15.36
C ARG A 70 -3.10 -4.02 15.47
N GLY A 71 -4.15 -3.83 16.25
CA GLY A 71 -4.66 -2.52 16.65
C GLY A 71 -4.04 -2.07 17.98
N HIS A 72 -4.83 -1.38 18.80
CA HIS A 72 -4.35 -0.67 19.99
C HIS A 72 -4.00 -1.70 21.03
N LYS A 73 -2.82 -1.56 21.62
CA LYS A 73 -2.50 -2.28 22.84
C LYS A 73 -3.28 -1.63 23.96
N ASP A 74 -4.23 -2.35 24.53
CA ASP A 74 -4.84 -1.96 25.79
C ASP A 74 -3.75 -1.99 26.86
N GLU A 75 -3.42 -0.83 27.43
CA GLU A 75 -2.35 -0.69 28.43
C GLU A 75 -2.68 -1.41 29.75
N SER A 76 -3.97 -1.65 30.03
CA SER A 76 -4.42 -2.32 31.24
C SER A 76 -4.38 -3.85 31.13
N THR A 77 -4.65 -4.39 29.94
CA THR A 77 -4.66 -5.85 29.71
C THR A 77 -3.44 -6.36 28.94
N GLY A 78 -2.68 -5.47 28.30
CA GLY A 78 -1.58 -5.80 27.41
C GLY A 78 -2.01 -6.40 26.06
N ILE A 79 -3.31 -6.54 25.82
CA ILE A 79 -3.88 -7.21 24.64
C ILE A 79 -4.05 -6.20 23.50
N HIS A 80 -3.71 -6.61 22.28
CA HIS A 80 -3.99 -5.82 21.08
C HIS A 80 -5.43 -6.04 20.60
N GLU A 81 -6.24 -4.99 20.57
CA GLU A 81 -7.57 -5.05 19.96
C GLU A 81 -7.45 -5.13 18.43
N PRO A 82 -8.26 -5.97 17.76
CA PRO A 82 -8.29 -6.00 16.31
C PRO A 82 -8.82 -4.68 15.74
N SER A 83 -8.11 -4.14 14.76
CA SER A 83 -8.53 -2.96 14.00
C SER A 83 -9.77 -3.30 13.15
N THR A 84 -10.78 -2.43 13.19
CA THR A 84 -12.06 -2.63 12.46
C THR A 84 -12.13 -1.83 11.16
N VAL A 85 -11.09 -1.07 10.84
CA VAL A 85 -10.98 -0.25 9.63
C VAL A 85 -9.57 -0.34 9.05
N PHE A 86 -9.41 -0.15 7.74
CA PHE A 86 -8.13 -0.05 7.08
C PHE A 86 -8.05 1.22 6.24
N THR A 87 -6.84 1.75 6.07
CA THR A 87 -6.57 2.95 5.30
C THR A 87 -5.67 2.63 4.11
N ILE A 88 -6.00 3.19 2.95
CA ILE A 88 -5.18 3.18 1.75
C ILE A 88 -4.54 4.56 1.63
N LEU A 89 -3.22 4.57 1.59
CA LEU A 89 -2.40 5.76 1.40
C LEU A 89 -1.72 5.67 0.03
N PRO A 90 -2.14 6.46 -0.96
CA PRO A 90 -1.42 6.58 -2.23
C PRO A 90 -0.02 7.15 -1.98
N LEU A 91 0.97 6.55 -2.65
CA LEU A 91 2.34 7.04 -2.70
C LEU A 91 2.49 7.77 -4.03
N SER A 92 2.27 9.08 -4.04
CA SER A 92 2.30 9.91 -5.24
C SER A 92 3.25 11.11 -5.10
N SER A 93 3.69 11.63 -6.24
CA SER A 93 4.38 12.93 -6.37
C SER A 93 3.83 13.66 -7.58
N ALA A 94 3.42 14.90 -7.40
CA ALA A 94 2.63 15.64 -8.39
C ALA A 94 1.43 14.78 -8.87
N ASP A 95 1.36 14.50 -10.17
CA ASP A 95 0.27 13.72 -10.77
C ASP A 95 0.61 12.24 -10.98
N ARG A 96 1.75 11.76 -10.46
CA ARG A 96 2.26 10.41 -10.68
C ARG A 96 2.05 9.54 -9.44
N ILE A 97 1.50 8.33 -9.61
CA ILE A 97 1.30 7.34 -8.53
C ILE A 97 2.38 6.27 -8.63
N PHE A 98 3.21 6.15 -7.60
CA PHE A 98 4.25 5.12 -7.50
C PHE A 98 3.75 3.85 -6.81
N GLY A 99 2.67 3.92 -6.04
CA GLY A 99 2.26 2.81 -5.20
C GLY A 99 1.13 3.14 -4.25
N TYR A 100 0.80 2.16 -3.42
CA TYR A 100 -0.19 2.27 -2.36
C TYR A 100 0.31 1.56 -1.10
N LEU A 101 0.11 2.19 0.05
CA LEU A 101 0.33 1.61 1.35
C LEU A 101 -1.02 1.34 2.02
N VAL A 102 -1.31 0.07 2.30
CA VAL A 102 -2.52 -0.35 3.02
C VAL A 102 -2.16 -0.60 4.48
N LEU A 103 -2.87 0.02 5.41
CA LEU A 103 -2.60 -0.06 6.84
C LEU A 103 -3.87 -0.41 7.62
N GLY A 104 -3.74 -1.25 8.65
CA GLY A 104 -4.79 -1.37 9.66
C GLY A 104 -4.91 -0.09 10.49
N ALA A 105 -6.09 0.53 10.48
CA ALA A 105 -6.38 1.76 11.20
C ALA A 105 -7.19 1.47 12.47
N ASN A 106 -6.82 2.12 13.55
CA ASN A 106 -7.47 1.90 14.83
C ASN A 106 -8.78 2.70 14.95
N SER A 107 -9.90 2.04 15.23
CA SER A 107 -11.20 2.69 15.38
C SER A 107 -11.34 3.56 16.63
N ARG A 108 -10.52 3.35 17.69
CA ARG A 108 -10.44 4.25 18.85
C ARG A 108 -9.77 5.58 18.52
N ARG A 109 -9.03 5.68 17.41
CA ARG A 109 -8.73 6.98 16.77
C ARG A 109 -9.88 7.33 15.82
N ARG A 110 -11.08 7.57 16.37
CA ARG A 110 -12.14 8.23 15.62
C ARG A 110 -11.60 9.57 15.15
N LEU A 111 -11.29 9.63 13.85
CA LEU A 111 -11.44 10.80 13.01
C LEU A 111 -11.13 12.14 13.72
N MET A 112 -9.89 12.34 14.21
CA MET A 112 -9.35 13.69 14.14
C MET A 112 -9.12 13.94 12.64
N LYS A 113 -10.12 14.56 12.02
CA LYS A 113 -10.26 14.93 10.61
C LYS A 113 -9.06 15.71 10.03
N THR A 114 -8.01 15.97 10.80
CA THR A 114 -6.86 16.79 10.36
C THR A 114 -5.49 16.38 10.92
N THR A 115 -5.35 15.33 11.74
CA THR A 115 -4.12 15.19 12.58
C THR A 115 -3.31 13.89 12.40
N ILE A 116 -3.86 12.85 11.78
CA ILE A 116 -3.09 11.60 11.53
C ILE A 116 -2.12 11.74 10.34
N CYS A 117 -2.33 12.74 9.47
CA CYS A 117 -1.39 13.11 8.42
C CYS A 117 -0.08 13.73 8.98
N SER A 118 -0.08 14.19 10.24
CA SER A 118 0.97 15.09 10.74
C SER A 118 2.04 14.43 11.60
N SER A 119 1.80 13.24 12.18
CA SER A 119 2.69 12.70 13.21
C SER A 119 3.60 11.56 12.78
N ASN A 120 3.25 10.75 11.76
CA ASN A 120 4.08 9.59 11.41
C ASN A 120 4.54 9.51 9.95
N LEU A 121 3.79 10.04 9.00
CA LEU A 121 4.24 10.25 7.62
C LEU A 121 3.89 11.68 7.20
N SER A 122 4.81 12.62 7.44
CA SER A 122 4.70 13.93 6.80
C SER A 122 4.80 13.75 5.27
N PRO A 123 4.29 14.70 4.46
CA PRO A 123 4.48 14.69 3.01
C PRO A 123 5.95 14.50 2.60
N GLN A 124 6.88 14.97 3.43
CA GLN A 124 8.33 14.78 3.26
C GLN A 124 8.76 13.31 3.40
N ARG A 125 8.14 12.54 4.31
CA ARG A 125 8.40 11.10 4.46
C ARG A 125 7.77 10.29 3.34
N SER A 126 6.56 10.63 2.92
CA SER A 126 5.93 10.03 1.73
C SER A 126 6.77 10.28 0.48
N SER A 127 7.27 11.51 0.30
CA SER A 127 8.21 11.88 -0.78
C SER A 127 9.56 11.17 -0.65
N SER A 128 10.06 10.93 0.55
CA SER A 128 11.31 10.19 0.77
C SER A 128 11.16 8.71 0.41
N ILE A 129 10.02 8.09 0.75
CA ILE A 129 9.70 6.71 0.35
C ILE A 129 9.51 6.62 -1.16
N ALA A 130 8.77 7.57 -1.76
CA ALA A 130 8.61 7.65 -3.21
C ALA A 130 9.95 7.87 -3.95
N SER A 131 10.81 8.75 -3.42
CA SER A 131 12.15 9.01 -3.97
C SER A 131 13.06 7.79 -3.84
N ALA A 132 13.00 7.06 -2.74
CA ALA A 132 13.76 5.82 -2.55
C ALA A 132 13.27 4.72 -3.50
N LEU A 133 11.96 4.59 -3.72
CA LEU A 133 11.39 3.68 -4.70
C LEU A 133 11.81 4.06 -6.12
N ALA A 134 11.72 5.34 -6.50
CA ALA A 134 12.16 5.84 -7.80
C ALA A 134 13.67 5.64 -8.02
N SER A 135 14.49 5.88 -7.00
CA SER A 135 15.96 5.67 -7.06
C SER A 135 16.32 4.18 -7.17
N ALA A 136 15.57 3.30 -6.50
CA ALA A 136 15.76 1.85 -6.62
C ALA A 136 15.35 1.34 -8.00
N GLU A 137 14.29 1.89 -8.59
CA GLU A 137 13.87 1.60 -9.96
C GLU A 137 14.92 2.09 -10.98
N GLU A 138 15.44 3.30 -10.82
CA GLU A 138 16.50 3.89 -11.68
C GLU A 138 17.83 3.12 -11.56
N THR A 139 18.17 2.64 -10.36
CA THR A 139 19.37 1.80 -10.14
C THR A 139 19.24 0.44 -10.82
N ASN A 140 18.05 -0.18 -10.77
CA ASN A 140 17.81 -1.43 -11.50
C ASN A 140 17.86 -1.24 -13.02
N GLN A 141 17.37 -0.10 -13.54
CA GLN A 141 17.48 0.20 -14.97
C GLN A 141 18.92 0.43 -15.44
N ARG A 142 19.78 1.06 -14.62
CA ARG A 142 21.22 1.21 -14.93
C ARG A 142 22.02 -0.09 -14.81
N SER A 143 21.51 -1.07 -14.08
CA SER A 143 22.19 -2.36 -13.85
C SER A 143 22.00 -3.36 -14.99
N ASN A 144 21.07 -3.11 -15.92
CA ASN A 144 20.87 -3.91 -17.13
C ASN A 144 21.51 -3.21 -18.35
N PRO A 145 22.77 -3.52 -18.71
CA PRO A 145 23.30 -3.05 -19.99
C PRO A 145 22.47 -3.65 -21.14
N PRO A 146 22.26 -2.89 -22.24
CA PRO A 146 21.59 -3.45 -23.41
C PRO A 146 22.43 -4.62 -23.90
N ARG A 147 21.82 -5.81 -24.01
CA ARG A 147 22.44 -6.92 -24.74
C ARG A 147 22.68 -6.44 -26.16
N GLU A 148 23.94 -6.20 -26.48
CA GLU A 148 24.40 -5.93 -27.84
C GLU A 148 23.85 -7.05 -28.74
N ARG A 149 23.03 -6.65 -29.71
CA ARG A 149 22.72 -7.48 -30.86
C ARG A 149 23.95 -7.50 -31.74
N THR A 150 24.78 -8.52 -31.60
CA THR A 150 25.80 -8.87 -32.60
C THR A 150 25.19 -9.81 -33.63
N GLY A 151 25.15 -9.31 -34.87
CA GLY A 151 25.44 -10.03 -36.12
C GLY A 151 24.62 -11.26 -36.45
#